data_AF-A0A1Q7KHD2-F1
#
_entry.id   AF-A0A1Q7KHD2-F1
#
_cell.length_a   1.000
_cell.length_b   1.000
_cell.length_c   1.000
_cell.angle_alpha   90.00
_cell.angle_beta   90.00
_cell.angle_gamma   90.00
#
_symmetry.space_group_name_H-M   'P 1'
#
loop_
_entity.id
_entity.type
_entity.pdbx_description
1 polymer ?
#
loop_
_entity_poly.entity_id
_entity_poly.type
_entity_poly.pdbx_seq_one_letter_code
_entity_poly.pdbx_strand_id
1 'polypeptide(L)'
;MAASDSGPDSGPVFPLAPPPPGQGPGWAKLAAAVEAQVPPAEIETIYVFRPIKRQGREWGTAVITRRSEADRRLRVYTAKYMLIVRGKDRGQSKIEVVEVALSPADVLAQVMQATVDRGGDTEPPVELGPAVWYEGR
;
A
#
# COMPACT_ATOMS: atom_id res chain seq x y z
N MET A 1 32.60 47.98 21.02
CA MET A 1 31.58 47.52 20.05
C MET A 1 31.55 46.00 20.13
N ALA A 2 30.46 45.46 20.70
CA ALA A 2 30.29 44.04 20.95
C ALA A 2 29.69 43.32 19.73
N ALA A 3 30.04 42.04 19.61
CA ALA A 3 29.57 41.09 18.62
C ALA A 3 28.06 40.84 18.69
N SER A 4 27.47 40.34 17.60
CA SER A 4 27.11 38.92 17.52
C SER A 4 26.34 38.59 16.24
N ASP A 5 26.79 37.47 15.68
CA ASP A 5 26.22 36.67 14.62
C ASP A 5 24.75 36.32 14.90
N SER A 6 23.91 36.29 13.86
CA SER A 6 22.53 35.79 13.96
C SER A 6 22.25 34.95 12.73
N GLY A 7 22.68 33.68 12.79
CA GLY A 7 22.25 32.64 11.86
C GLY A 7 20.77 32.31 12.08
N PRO A 8 20.02 31.96 11.02
CA PRO A 8 18.62 31.61 11.16
C PRO A 8 18.49 30.27 11.90
N ASP A 9 17.70 30.35 12.97
CA ASP A 9 17.27 29.29 13.86
C ASP A 9 16.65 28.14 13.06
N SER A 10 17.37 27.03 12.95
CA SER A 10 16.84 25.78 12.40
C SER A 10 15.97 25.14 13.47
N GLY A 11 14.69 25.53 13.47
CA GLY A 11 13.68 25.00 14.36
C GLY A 11 13.60 23.46 14.28
N PRO A 12 13.09 22.81 15.34
CA PRO A 12 13.09 21.36 15.45
C PRO A 12 12.28 20.73 14.32
N VAL A 13 12.92 19.83 13.58
CA VAL A 13 12.26 18.98 12.58
C VAL A 13 11.34 18.02 13.33
N PHE A 14 10.06 18.36 13.43
CA PHE A 14 9.05 17.45 13.95
C PHE A 14 9.10 16.15 13.15
N PRO A 15 9.03 14.96 13.78
CA PRO A 15 8.91 13.72 13.04
C PRO A 15 7.62 13.81 12.21
N LEU A 16 7.77 13.81 10.88
CA LEU A 16 6.66 13.72 9.94
C LEU A 16 5.71 12.62 10.41
N ALA A 17 4.41 12.93 10.48
CA ALA A 17 3.38 11.93 10.75
C ALA A 17 3.63 10.70 9.85
N PRO A 18 3.37 9.47 10.35
CA PRO A 18 3.52 8.28 9.53
C PRO A 18 2.74 8.44 8.21
N PRO A 19 3.31 8.00 7.08
CA PRO A 19 2.66 8.17 5.79
C PRO A 19 1.28 7.49 5.81
N PRO A 20 0.30 8.04 5.08
CA PRO A 20 -1.03 7.43 4.98
C PRO A 20 -0.95 5.97 4.52
N PRO A 21 -1.95 5.13 4.86
CA PRO A 21 -2.04 3.76 4.36
C PRO A 21 -1.89 3.71 2.84
N GLY A 22 -1.09 2.75 2.37
CA GLY A 22 -0.84 2.59 0.94
C GLY A 22 0.10 3.64 0.34
N GLN A 23 0.75 4.49 1.15
CA GLN A 23 1.71 5.49 0.69
C GLN A 23 3.15 5.18 1.09
N GLY A 24 4.10 5.58 0.24
CA GLY A 24 5.55 5.43 0.44
C GLY A 24 6.25 4.62 -0.66
N PRO A 25 7.59 4.48 -0.62
CA PRO A 25 8.37 3.97 -1.75
C PRO A 25 8.04 2.53 -2.16
N GLY A 26 7.74 1.65 -1.20
CA GLY A 26 7.33 0.27 -1.48
C GLY A 26 5.97 0.20 -2.16
N TRP A 27 5.02 1.00 -1.65
CA TRP A 27 3.68 1.11 -2.20
C TRP A 27 3.65 1.76 -3.58
N ALA A 28 4.43 2.82 -3.82
CA ALA A 28 4.51 3.46 -5.14
C ALA A 28 4.99 2.47 -6.21
N LYS A 29 5.99 1.65 -5.89
CA LYS A 29 6.46 0.57 -6.77
C LYS A 29 5.40 -0.51 -6.99
N LEU A 30 4.71 -0.93 -5.93
CA LEU A 30 3.63 -1.91 -6.03
C LEU A 30 2.51 -1.39 -6.94
N ALA A 31 2.11 -0.15 -6.74
CA ALA A 31 1.00 0.45 -7.43
C ALA A 31 1.33 0.68 -8.93
N ALA A 32 2.59 0.98 -9.28
CA ALA A 32 3.03 0.99 -10.68
C ALA A 32 2.97 -0.41 -11.33
N ALA A 33 3.31 -1.48 -10.59
CA ALA A 33 3.20 -2.85 -11.09
C ALA A 33 1.73 -3.30 -11.23
N VAL A 34 0.85 -2.84 -10.34
CA VAL A 34 -0.60 -3.07 -10.44
C VAL A 34 -1.15 -2.36 -11.68
N GLU A 35 -0.84 -1.09 -11.88
CA GLU A 35 -1.28 -0.28 -13.02
C GLU A 35 -0.95 -0.93 -14.38
N ALA A 36 0.22 -1.57 -14.47
CA ALA A 36 0.63 -2.30 -15.67
C ALA A 36 -0.25 -3.51 -16.01
N GLN A 37 -1.03 -4.04 -15.06
CA GLN A 37 -1.90 -5.22 -15.24
C GLN A 37 -3.39 -4.88 -15.09
N VAL A 38 -3.71 -3.91 -14.25
CA VAL A 38 -5.06 -3.48 -13.90
C VAL A 38 -5.10 -1.96 -14.01
N PRO A 39 -5.63 -1.42 -15.13
CA PRO A 39 -5.74 0.02 -15.32
C PRO A 39 -6.51 0.67 -14.16
N PRO A 40 -6.09 1.84 -13.63
CA PRO A 40 -6.72 2.46 -12.48
C PRO A 40 -8.22 2.74 -12.67
N ALA A 41 -8.61 3.02 -13.91
CA ALA A 41 -10.00 3.23 -14.29
C ALA A 41 -10.88 1.99 -14.12
N GLU A 42 -10.31 0.79 -14.11
CA GLU A 42 -11.03 -0.49 -13.99
C GLU A 42 -11.04 -1.06 -12.57
N ILE A 43 -10.23 -0.46 -11.69
CA ILE A 43 -10.21 -0.81 -10.28
C ILE A 43 -11.55 -0.42 -9.66
N GLU A 44 -12.11 -1.34 -8.88
CA GLU A 44 -13.28 -1.11 -8.05
C GLU A 44 -12.85 -0.63 -6.66
N THR A 45 -12.08 -1.46 -5.95
CA THR A 45 -11.62 -1.23 -4.58
C THR A 45 -10.20 -1.75 -4.39
N ILE A 46 -9.40 -1.04 -3.59
CA ILE A 46 -8.09 -1.49 -3.11
C ILE A 46 -8.18 -1.68 -1.59
N TYR A 47 -7.83 -2.88 -1.12
CA TYR A 47 -7.70 -3.19 0.30
C TYR A 47 -6.23 -3.20 0.68
N VAL A 48 -5.81 -2.28 1.54
CA VAL A 48 -4.41 -2.15 1.95
C VAL A 48 -4.21 -2.71 3.35
N PHE A 49 -3.34 -3.73 3.45
CA PHE A 49 -2.94 -4.29 4.73
C PHE A 49 -1.74 -3.51 5.30
N ARG A 50 -1.64 -3.50 6.62
CA ARG A 50 -0.54 -2.83 7.32
C ARG A 50 0.80 -3.45 6.91
N PRO A 51 1.80 -2.65 6.51
CA PRO A 51 3.12 -3.19 6.22
C PRO A 51 3.78 -3.79 7.45
N ILE A 52 4.39 -4.95 7.28
CA ILE A 52 5.24 -5.58 8.30
C ILE A 52 6.66 -5.09 8.11
N LYS A 53 7.32 -4.63 9.19
CA LYS A 53 8.73 -4.21 9.18
C LYS A 53 9.55 -5.12 10.08
N ARG A 54 10.55 -5.79 9.50
CA ARG A 54 11.42 -6.70 10.25
C ARG A 54 12.79 -6.79 9.59
N GLN A 55 13.85 -6.79 10.40
CA GLN A 55 15.24 -7.03 9.94
C GLN A 55 15.66 -6.14 8.75
N GLY A 56 15.33 -4.84 8.79
CA GLY A 56 15.71 -3.89 7.74
C GLY A 56 14.96 -4.04 6.42
N ARG A 57 13.85 -4.77 6.42
CA ARG A 57 12.94 -4.94 5.29
C ARG A 57 11.51 -4.55 5.67
N GLU A 58 10.77 -4.10 4.66
CA GLU A 58 9.35 -3.79 4.72
C GLU A 58 8.62 -4.70 3.74
N TRP A 59 7.50 -5.29 4.16
CA TRP A 59 6.60 -6.06 3.32
C TRP A 59 5.22 -5.44 3.37
N GLY A 60 4.59 -5.24 2.23
CA GLY A 60 3.21 -4.78 2.14
C GLY A 60 2.40 -5.66 1.21
N THR A 61 1.11 -5.79 1.54
CA THR A 61 0.13 -6.56 0.78
C THR A 61 -1.08 -5.69 0.50
N ALA A 62 -1.54 -5.70 -0.74
CA ALA A 62 -2.82 -5.15 -1.12
C ALA A 62 -3.65 -6.21 -1.87
N VAL A 63 -4.97 -6.14 -1.70
CA VAL A 63 -5.91 -6.86 -2.56
C VAL A 63 -6.61 -5.84 -3.45
N ILE A 64 -6.59 -6.09 -4.75
CA ILE A 64 -7.16 -5.21 -5.77
C ILE A 64 -8.32 -5.93 -6.41
N THR A 65 -9.43 -5.23 -6.53
CA THR A 65 -10.59 -5.71 -7.27
C THR A 65 -10.73 -4.94 -8.56
N ARG A 66 -11.00 -5.68 -9.64
CA ARG A 66 -11.25 -5.15 -10.96
C ARG A 66 -12.65 -5.55 -11.40
N ARG A 67 -13.40 -4.61 -11.95
CA ARG A 67 -14.71 -4.92 -12.55
C ARG A 67 -14.52 -5.93 -13.69
N SER A 68 -15.31 -6.99 -13.68
CA SER A 68 -15.42 -7.91 -14.82
C SER A 68 -16.63 -7.53 -15.66
N GLU A 69 -16.55 -7.71 -16.98
CA GLU A 69 -17.69 -7.57 -17.88
C GLU A 69 -18.78 -8.64 -17.62
N ALA A 70 -18.41 -9.74 -16.96
CA ALA A 70 -19.32 -10.83 -16.62
C ALA A 70 -20.04 -10.59 -15.27
N ASP A 71 -21.34 -10.31 -15.36
CA ASP A 71 -22.35 -10.55 -14.32
C ASP A 71 -21.96 -10.14 -12.88
N ARG A 72 -21.51 -8.88 -12.73
CA ARG A 72 -21.18 -8.24 -11.44
C ARG A 72 -20.08 -8.93 -10.63
N ARG A 73 -19.32 -9.86 -11.21
CA ARG A 73 -18.17 -10.48 -10.53
C ARG A 73 -16.95 -9.57 -10.62
N LEU A 74 -16.12 -9.64 -9.59
CA LEU A 74 -14.86 -8.93 -9.49
C LEU A 74 -13.72 -9.92 -9.72
N ARG A 75 -12.78 -9.56 -10.59
CA ARG A 75 -11.47 -10.22 -10.62
C ARG A 75 -10.67 -9.71 -9.43
N VAL A 76 -10.09 -10.64 -8.68
CA VAL A 76 -9.37 -10.34 -7.45
C VAL A 76 -7.89 -10.60 -7.68
N TYR A 77 -7.07 -9.60 -7.39
CA TYR A 77 -5.63 -9.68 -7.47
C TYR A 77 -5.03 -9.52 -6.09
N THR A 78 -4.08 -10.38 -5.75
CA THR A 78 -3.19 -10.16 -4.60
C THR A 78 -1.90 -9.53 -5.11
N ALA A 79 -1.58 -8.35 -4.58
CA ALA A 79 -0.36 -7.63 -4.89
C ALA A 79 0.49 -7.53 -3.62
N LYS A 80 1.76 -7.90 -3.70
CA LYS A 80 2.69 -7.84 -2.57
C LYS A 80 4.03 -7.29 -2.99
N TYR A 81 4.69 -6.58 -2.08
CA TYR A 81 6.09 -6.20 -2.24
C TYR A 81 6.94 -6.60 -1.02
N MET A 82 8.23 -6.69 -1.26
CA MET A 82 9.28 -6.60 -0.24
C MET A 82 10.25 -5.50 -0.66
N LEU A 83 10.56 -4.58 0.25
CA LEU A 83 11.52 -3.49 0.05
C LEU A 83 12.61 -3.56 1.11
N ILE A 84 13.88 -3.53 0.69
CA ILE A 84 15.00 -3.37 1.60
C ILE A 84 15.10 -1.89 1.99
N VAL A 85 14.96 -1.58 3.28
CA VAL A 85 14.89 -0.20 3.80
C VAL A 85 16.16 0.25 4.53
N ARG A 86 17.09 -0.66 4.83
CA ARG A 86 18.37 -0.37 5.51
C ARG A 86 19.51 -1.21 4.94
N GLY A 87 20.76 -0.75 5.13
CA GLY A 87 21.98 -1.45 4.70
C GLY A 87 22.37 -1.16 3.25
N LYS A 88 23.40 -1.85 2.76
CA LYS A 88 24.00 -1.65 1.43
C LYS A 88 23.03 -1.89 0.26
N ASP A 89 22.03 -2.75 0.48
CA ASP A 89 21.04 -3.13 -0.54
C ASP A 89 19.75 -2.28 -0.46
N ARG A 90 19.77 -1.18 0.32
CA ARG A 90 18.62 -0.29 0.48
C ARG A 90 18.09 0.15 -0.88
N GLY A 91 16.77 0.07 -1.04
CA GLY A 91 16.07 0.43 -2.27
C GLY A 91 15.79 -0.75 -3.21
N GLN A 92 16.47 -1.89 -3.06
CA GLN A 92 16.11 -3.11 -3.79
C GLN A 92 14.72 -3.60 -3.37
N SER A 93 13.95 -4.09 -4.34
CA SER A 93 12.57 -4.53 -4.13
C SER A 93 12.22 -5.77 -4.93
N LYS A 94 11.30 -6.58 -4.39
CA LYS A 94 10.58 -7.63 -5.11
C LYS A 94 9.11 -7.29 -5.11
N ILE A 95 8.43 -7.51 -6.23
CA ILE A 95 7.02 -7.18 -6.43
C ILE A 95 6.35 -8.35 -7.12
N GLU A 96 5.15 -8.67 -6.70
CA GLU A 96 4.34 -9.73 -7.29
C GLU A 96 2.88 -9.28 -7.32
N VAL A 97 2.20 -9.47 -8.44
CA VAL A 97 0.78 -9.20 -8.63
C VAL A 97 0.20 -10.43 -9.32
N VAL A 98 -0.79 -11.07 -8.71
CA VAL A 98 -1.37 -12.33 -9.18
C VAL A 98 -2.88 -12.24 -9.14
N GLU A 99 -3.55 -12.58 -10.24
CA GLU A 99 -5.00 -12.82 -10.23
C GLU A 99 -5.26 -14.14 -9.50
N VAL A 100 -6.03 -14.09 -8.41
CA VAL A 100 -6.25 -15.25 -7.54
C VAL A 100 -7.67 -15.78 -7.59
N ALA A 101 -8.64 -14.96 -8.01
CA ALA A 101 -10.05 -15.36 -8.01
C ALA A 101 -10.92 -14.51 -8.94
N LEU A 102 -12.10 -15.05 -9.22
CA LEU A 102 -13.27 -14.32 -9.73
C LEU A 102 -14.40 -14.49 -8.72
N SER A 103 -14.78 -13.41 -8.04
CA SER A 103 -15.69 -13.47 -6.89
C SER A 103 -16.84 -12.46 -7.02
N PRO A 104 -18.05 -12.79 -6.56
CA PRO A 104 -19.06 -11.79 -6.21
C PRO A 104 -18.54 -10.79 -5.16
N ALA A 105 -19.05 -9.56 -5.19
CA ALA A 105 -18.62 -8.47 -4.29
C ALA A 105 -18.98 -8.72 -2.82
N ASP A 106 -20.15 -9.30 -2.56
CA ASP A 106 -20.64 -9.65 -1.23
C ASP A 106 -19.79 -10.74 -0.56
N VAL A 107 -19.30 -11.71 -1.33
CA VAL A 107 -18.35 -12.72 -0.86
C VAL A 107 -17.01 -12.09 -0.49
N LEU A 108 -16.53 -11.11 -1.26
CA LEU A 108 -15.27 -10.44 -0.97
C LEU A 108 -15.32 -9.65 0.35
N ALA A 109 -16.40 -8.92 0.60
CA ALA A 109 -16.58 -8.19 1.86
C ALA A 109 -16.49 -9.14 3.07
N GLN A 110 -17.12 -10.31 2.97
CA GLN A 110 -17.04 -11.34 4.02
C GLN A 110 -15.62 -11.90 4.21
N VAL A 111 -14.88 -12.13 3.12
CA VAL A 111 -13.49 -12.61 3.18
C VAL A 111 -12.57 -11.56 3.82
N MET A 112 -12.75 -10.28 3.49
CA MET A 112 -11.98 -9.21 4.11
C MET A 112 -12.23 -9.16 5.61
N GLN A 113 -13.50 -9.23 6.03
CA GLN A 113 -13.86 -9.30 7.45
C GLN A 113 -13.25 -10.51 8.15
N ALA A 114 -13.35 -11.71 7.56
CA ALA A 114 -12.80 -12.94 8.13
C ALA A 114 -11.26 -12.96 8.20
N THR A 115 -10.59 -12.16 7.35
CA THR A 115 -9.12 -12.02 7.37
C THR A 115 -8.67 -11.28 8.64
N VAL A 116 -9.44 -10.28 9.07
CA VAL A 116 -9.23 -9.55 10.34
C VAL A 116 -9.32 -10.51 11.52
N ASP A 117 -10.31 -11.40 11.50
CA ASP A 117 -10.59 -12.31 12.62
C ASP A 117 -9.53 -13.40 12.81
N ARG A 118 -8.73 -13.73 11.79
CA ARG A 118 -7.83 -14.89 11.77
C ARG A 118 -6.33 -14.58 11.72
N GLY A 119 -5.93 -13.36 11.30
CA GLY A 119 -4.55 -13.08 10.87
C GLY A 119 -3.55 -12.77 11.98
N GLY A 120 -3.98 -12.52 13.22
CA GLY A 120 -3.11 -11.97 14.27
C GLY A 120 -2.69 -10.51 14.04
N ASP A 121 -3.07 -9.93 12.90
CA ASP A 121 -3.06 -8.50 12.62
C ASP A 121 -4.34 -7.91 13.22
N THR A 122 -4.22 -6.95 14.12
CA THR A 122 -5.34 -6.48 14.96
C THR A 122 -6.21 -5.44 14.24
N GLU A 123 -5.80 -5.00 13.05
CA GLU A 123 -6.43 -3.91 12.32
C GLU A 123 -6.99 -4.41 10.98
N PRO A 124 -8.24 -4.06 10.64
CA PRO A 124 -8.81 -4.37 9.33
C PRO A 124 -8.01 -3.71 8.20
N PRO A 125 -7.97 -4.30 6.99
CA PRO A 125 -7.38 -3.63 5.84
C PRO A 125 -8.12 -2.31 5.56
N VAL A 126 -7.37 -1.29 5.16
CA VAL A 126 -7.94 0.01 4.80
C VAL A 126 -8.47 -0.06 3.38
N GLU A 127 -9.75 0.27 3.20
CA GLU A 127 -10.36 0.42 1.88
C GLU A 127 -9.99 1.78 1.26
N LEU A 128 -9.41 1.74 0.06
CA LEU A 128 -9.04 2.91 -0.72
C LEU A 128 -9.64 2.84 -2.11
N GLY A 129 -10.04 4.01 -2.63
CA GLY A 129 -10.31 4.20 -4.04
C GLY A 129 -9.02 4.42 -4.84
N PRO A 130 -9.05 4.20 -6.17
CA PRO A 130 -7.89 4.43 -7.02
C PRO A 130 -7.42 5.89 -7.02
N ALA A 131 -8.31 6.88 -6.87
CA ALA A 131 -7.88 8.27 -6.75
C ALA A 131 -6.92 8.46 -5.56
N VAL A 132 -7.33 8.02 -4.37
CA VAL A 132 -6.54 8.17 -3.12
C VAL A 132 -5.20 7.43 -3.17
N TRP A 133 -5.19 6.22 -3.73
CA TRP A 133 -3.95 5.43 -3.76
C TRP A 133 -2.92 5.96 -4.76
N TYR A 134 -3.36 6.66 -5.81
CA TYR A 134 -2.49 7.20 -6.86
C TYR A 134 -2.18 8.70 -6.71
N GLU A 135 -2.95 9.47 -5.92
CA GLU A 135 -2.78 10.91 -5.70
C GLU A 135 -1.49 11.30 -4.96
N GLY A 136 -0.90 10.37 -4.18
CA GLY A 136 0.32 10.59 -3.40
C GLY A 136 1.65 10.23 -4.09
N ARG A 137 1.65 10.03 -5.41
CA ARG A 137 2.85 9.68 -6.20
C ARG A 137 3.64 10.88 -6.70
#